data_AF-A0A7Z0Q5S4-F1
#
_entry.id   AF-A0A7Z0Q5S4-F1
#
_cell.length_a   1.000
_cell.length_b   1.000
_cell.length_c   1.000
_cell.angle_alpha   90.00
_cell.angle_beta   90.00
_cell.angle_gamma   90.00
#
_symmetry.space_group_name_H-M   'P 1'
#
loop_
_entity.id
_entity.type
_entity.pdbx_description
1 polymer ?
#
loop_
_entity_poly.entity_id
_entity_poly.type
_entity_poly.pdbx_seq_one_letter_code
_entity_poly.pdbx_strand_id
1 'polypeptide(L)'
;MGNNFHKAIRRNESYQKLSAYLTAHGYSFEPLMAGKHPYVVVQLGEGKSFKFFFPSSAGDVRSADNCVSQMKRAIRQRLASNDNNARV
;
A
#
# COMPACT_ATOMS: atom_id res chain seq x y z
N MET A 1 -21.20 -4.83 -10.39
CA MET A 1 -20.49 -5.56 -9.30
C MET A 1 -19.46 -4.64 -8.60
N GLY A 2 -19.88 -3.56 -7.93
CA GLY A 2 -18.95 -2.54 -7.38
C GLY A 2 -18.88 -2.39 -5.85
N ASN A 3 -19.92 -2.83 -5.11
CA ASN A 3 -20.03 -2.49 -3.68
C ASN A 3 -19.40 -3.49 -2.70
N ASN A 4 -19.14 -4.73 -3.11
CA ASN A 4 -18.64 -5.77 -2.20
C ASN A 4 -17.13 -5.68 -1.97
N PHE A 5 -16.38 -5.14 -2.93
CA PHE A 5 -14.93 -4.97 -2.85
C PHE A 5 -14.54 -4.01 -1.72
N HIS A 6 -15.12 -2.81 -1.70
CA HIS A 6 -14.84 -1.83 -0.65
C HIS A 6 -15.23 -2.35 0.75
N LYS A 7 -16.31 -3.12 0.85
CA LYS A 7 -16.70 -3.75 2.13
C LYS A 7 -15.72 -4.84 2.57
N ALA A 8 -15.26 -5.69 1.66
CA ALA A 8 -14.31 -6.76 1.96
C ALA A 8 -12.93 -6.20 2.35
N ILE A 9 -12.43 -5.21 1.61
CA ILE A 9 -11.16 -4.54 1.90
C ILE A 9 -11.18 -3.85 3.26
N ARG A 10 -12.27 -3.18 3.62
CA ARG A 10 -12.39 -2.51 4.93
C ARG A 10 -12.30 -3.48 6.11
N ARG A 11 -12.58 -4.77 5.90
CA ARG A 11 -12.43 -5.84 6.91
C ARG A 11 -11.06 -6.53 6.90
N ASN A 12 -10.21 -6.21 5.93
CA ASN A 12 -8.89 -6.81 5.80
C ASN A 12 -7.90 -6.08 6.73
N GLU A 13 -7.33 -6.80 7.69
CA GLU A 13 -6.40 -6.23 8.67
C GLU A 13 -5.12 -5.65 8.03
N SER A 14 -4.64 -6.27 6.94
CA SER A 14 -3.49 -5.75 6.20
C SER A 14 -3.81 -4.39 5.60
N TYR A 15 -5.00 -4.23 5.00
CA TYR A 15 -5.44 -2.93 4.49
C TYR A 15 -5.60 -1.90 5.61
N GLN A 16 -6.20 -2.27 6.75
CA GLN A 16 -6.38 -1.35 7.89
C GLN A 16 -5.02 -0.84 8.42
N LYS A 17 -4.06 -1.74 8.64
CA LYS A 17 -2.72 -1.34 9.11
C LYS A 17 -1.96 -0.51 8.07
N LEU A 18 -2.02 -0.89 6.79
CA LEU A 18 -1.37 -0.15 5.70
C LEU A 18 -1.97 1.25 5.56
N SER A 19 -3.29 1.36 5.51
CA SER A 19 -4.00 2.64 5.39
C SER A 19 -3.74 3.54 6.60
N ALA A 20 -3.70 3.00 7.81
CA ALA A 20 -3.33 3.74 9.01
C ALA A 20 -1.90 4.31 8.92
N TYR A 21 -0.94 3.49 8.48
CA TYR A 21 0.44 3.94 8.27
C TYR A 21 0.51 5.03 7.20
N LEU A 22 -0.10 4.82 6.03
CA LEU A 22 -0.05 5.79 4.93
C LEU A 22 -0.69 7.12 5.31
N THR A 23 -1.83 7.08 6.00
CA THR A 23 -2.54 8.27 6.51
C THR A 23 -1.69 9.02 7.54
N ALA A 24 -1.09 8.30 8.50
CA ALA A 24 -0.25 8.90 9.54
C ALA A 24 0.99 9.62 8.96
N HIS A 25 1.48 9.18 7.80
CA HIS A 25 2.61 9.77 7.11
C HIS A 25 2.23 10.74 5.97
N GLY A 26 0.94 11.04 5.80
CA GLY A 26 0.45 12.01 4.80
C GLY A 26 0.54 11.53 3.35
N TYR A 27 0.65 10.22 3.11
CA TYR A 27 0.62 9.68 1.75
C TYR A 27 -0.82 9.55 1.26
N SER A 28 -1.09 10.03 0.04
CA SER A 28 -2.35 9.74 -0.66
C SER A 28 -2.30 8.33 -1.22
N PHE A 29 -3.40 7.58 -1.11
CA PHE A 29 -3.46 6.22 -1.64
C PHE A 29 -4.87 5.81 -2.09
N GLU A 30 -4.92 4.90 -3.06
CA GLU A 30 -6.17 4.36 -3.60
C GLU A 30 -6.17 2.83 -3.59
N PRO A 31 -7.18 2.18 -2.96
CA PRO A 31 -7.36 0.74 -3.04
C PRO A 31 -7.96 0.33 -4.39
N LEU A 32 -7.33 -0.63 -5.05
CA LEU A 32 -7.72 -1.16 -6.37
C LEU A 32 -7.62 -2.69 -6.40
N MET A 33 -8.19 -3.30 -7.44
CA MET A 33 -8.19 -4.76 -7.63
C MET A 33 -7.63 -5.12 -9.00
N ALA A 34 -6.71 -6.08 -9.05
CA ALA A 34 -6.16 -6.65 -10.27
C ALA A 34 -6.53 -8.14 -10.31
N GLY A 35 -7.53 -8.50 -11.10
CA GLY A 35 -8.11 -9.85 -11.06
C GLY A 35 -8.67 -10.14 -9.67
N LYS A 36 -8.07 -11.08 -8.92
CA LYS A 36 -8.45 -11.44 -7.54
C LYS A 36 -7.51 -10.86 -6.47
N HIS A 37 -6.50 -10.09 -6.88
CA HIS A 37 -5.47 -9.58 -5.98
C HIS A 37 -5.74 -8.10 -5.66
N PRO A 38 -6.00 -7.76 -4.38
CA PRO A 38 -6.14 -6.36 -3.98
C PRO A 38 -4.76 -5.71 -3.87
N TYR A 39 -4.72 -4.42 -4.21
CA TYR A 39 -3.52 -3.61 -4.11
C TYR A 39 -3.88 -2.16 -3.77
N VAL A 40 -2.90 -1.42 -3.27
CA VAL A 40 -3.01 0.03 -3.12
C VAL A 40 -2.04 0.73 -4.07
N VAL A 41 -2.47 1.83 -4.66
CA VAL A 41 -1.59 2.77 -5.34
C VAL A 41 -1.23 3.85 -4.33
N VAL A 42 0.05 3.96 -3.99
CA VAL A 42 0.54 4.98 -3.06
C VAL A 42 1.21 6.09 -3.84
N GLN A 43 0.75 7.33 -3.63
CA GLN A 43 1.34 8.55 -4.18
C GLN A 43 2.49 9.00 -3.27
N LEU A 44 3.70 9.04 -3.82
CA LEU A 44 4.93 9.41 -3.10
C LEU A 44 5.29 10.89 -3.24
N GLY A 45 4.50 11.67 -3.99
CA GLY A 45 4.83 13.05 -4.38
C GLY A 45 5.51 13.13 -5.74
N GLU A 46 5.66 14.34 -6.28
CA GLU A 46 6.33 14.62 -7.57
C GLU A 46 5.79 13.81 -8.78
N GLY A 47 4.49 13.53 -8.81
CA GLY A 47 3.87 12.71 -9.86
C GLY A 47 4.24 11.22 -9.82
N LYS A 48 4.90 10.74 -8.74
CA LYS A 48 5.33 9.35 -8.60
C LYS A 48 4.34 8.57 -7.76
N SER A 49 3.97 7.41 -8.26
CA SER A 49 3.19 6.41 -7.54
C SER A 49 3.81 5.03 -7.70
N PHE A 50 3.45 4.12 -6.79
CA PHE A 50 3.75 2.70 -6.95
C PHE A 50 2.57 1.84 -6.50
N LYS A 51 2.46 0.66 -7.11
CA LYS A 51 1.46 -0.36 -6.75
C LYS A 51 2.04 -1.26 -5.67
N PHE A 52 1.27 -1.49 -4.62
CA PHE A 52 1.63 -2.40 -3.55
C PHE A 52 0.52 -3.42 -3.33
N PHE A 53 0.84 -4.69 -3.57
CA PHE A 53 -0.07 -5.80 -3.39
C PHE A 53 -0.09 -6.25 -1.93
N PHE A 54 -1.28 -6.54 -1.42
CA PHE A 54 -1.46 -7.08 -0.09
C PHE A 54 -2.34 -8.35 -0.15
N PRO A 55 -2.18 -9.28 0.81
CA PRO A 55 -2.96 -10.51 0.81
C PRO A 55 -4.46 -10.21 0.93
N SER A 56 -5.26 -10.82 0.06
CA SER A 56 -6.73 -10.68 0.05
C SER A 56 -7.38 -11.33 1.27
N SER A 57 -6.74 -12.38 1.77
CA SER A 57 -7.15 -13.15 2.95
C SER A 57 -6.18 -12.86 4.09
N ALA A 58 -6.51 -11.92 4.96
CA ALA A 58 -5.70 -11.64 6.13
C ALA A 58 -6.60 -11.44 7.35
N GLY A 59 -6.82 -12.54 8.07
CA GLY A 59 -7.20 -12.51 9.49
C GLY A 59 -5.99 -12.82 10.39
N ASP A 60 -4.78 -12.84 9.84
CA ASP A 60 -3.56 -13.10 10.59
C ASP A 60 -2.77 -11.80 10.76
N VAL A 61 -2.80 -11.28 11.99
CA VAL A 61 -2.15 -10.05 12.44
C VAL A 61 -0.68 -9.99 12.01
N ARG A 62 0.02 -11.13 12.00
CA ARG A 62 1.44 -11.25 11.66
C ARG A 62 1.68 -11.00 10.17
N SER A 63 0.76 -11.46 9.32
CA SER A 63 0.78 -11.17 7.88
C SER A 63 0.59 -9.68 7.61
N ALA A 64 -0.29 -9.03 8.37
CA ALA A 64 -0.52 -7.59 8.27
C ALA A 64 0.72 -6.77 8.66
N ASP A 65 1.41 -7.14 9.75
CA ASP A 65 2.66 -6.45 10.18
C ASP A 65 3.81 -6.63 9.18
N ASN A 66 3.95 -7.83 8.61
CA ASN A 66 4.91 -8.09 7.54
C ASN A 66 4.59 -7.25 6.29
N CYS A 67 3.31 -7.07 5.98
CA CYS A 67 2.86 -6.25 4.86
C CYS A 67 3.28 -4.78 5.03
N VAL A 68 3.04 -4.21 6.22
CA VAL A 68 3.49 -2.84 6.55
C VAL A 68 5.01 -2.72 6.47
N SER A 69 5.74 -3.70 6.97
CA SER A 69 7.21 -3.71 6.92
C SER A 69 7.75 -3.71 5.48
N GLN A 70 7.12 -4.51 4.60
CA GLN A 70 7.44 -4.51 3.16
C GLN A 70 7.10 -3.17 2.49
N MET A 71 5.94 -2.58 2.81
CA MET A 71 5.57 -1.26 2.28
C MET A 71 6.58 -0.18 2.71
N LYS A 72 6.95 -0.13 4.00
CA LYS A 72 7.99 0.78 4.51
C LYS A 72 9.30 0.64 3.76
N ARG A 73 9.71 -0.60 3.43
CA ARG A 73 10.92 -0.86 2.65
C ARG A 73 10.77 -0.37 1.21
N ALA A 74 9.64 -0.65 0.56
CA ALA A 74 9.37 -0.21 -0.81
C ALA A 74 9.36 1.31 -0.94
N ILE A 75 8.70 2.02 -0.01
CA ILE A 75 8.69 3.49 0.05
C ILE A 75 10.13 4.01 0.19
N ARG A 76 10.89 3.50 1.16
CA ARG A 76 12.29 3.90 1.36
C ARG A 76 13.16 3.68 0.14
N GLN A 77 13.05 2.52 -0.52
CA GLN A 77 13.80 2.23 -1.74
C GLN A 77 13.41 3.17 -2.88
N ARG A 78 12.12 3.48 -3.02
CA ARG A 78 11.63 4.36 -4.09
C ARG A 78 12.06 5.81 -3.87
N LEU A 79 12.06 6.27 -2.62
CA LEU A 79 12.57 7.59 -2.24
C LEU A 79 14.11 7.67 -2.33
N ALA A 80 14.86 6.65 -1.90
CA ALA A 80 16.32 6.63 -2.00
C ALA A 80 16.83 6.48 -3.45
N SER A 81 16.08 5.75 -4.28
CA SER A 81 16.32 5.72 -5.73
C SER A 81 16.07 7.07 -6.38
N ASN A 82 15.29 7.97 -5.75
CA ASN A 82 15.09 9.33 -6.21
C ASN A 82 16.32 10.21 -5.95
N ASP A 83 16.92 10.09 -4.76
CA ASP A 83 18.10 10.86 -4.36
C ASP A 83 19.30 10.61 -5.30
N ASN A 84 19.47 9.36 -5.74
CA ASN A 84 20.56 9.01 -6.66
C ASN A 84 20.34 9.51 -8.10
N ASN A 85 19.10 9.74 -8.53
CA ASN A 85 18.80 10.19 -9.90
C ASN A 85 18.71 11.72 -10.01
N ALA A 86 18.72 12.44 -8.88
CA ALA A 86 18.73 13.91 -8.83
C ALA A 86 20.15 14.51 -8.82
N ARG A 87 21.20 13.67 -8.86
CA ARG A 87 22.62 14.09 -8.78
C ARG A 87 23.41 13.84 -10.07
N VAL A 88 22.75 13.65 -11.22
CA VAL A 88 23.41 13.51 -12.54
C VAL A 88 23.02 14.68 -13.42
#